data_AF-A0A3C1VMJ8-F1
#
_entry.id   AF-A0A3C1VMJ8-F1
#
_cell.length_a   1.000
_cell.length_b   1.000
_cell.length_c   1.000
_cell.angle_alpha   90.00
_cell.angle_beta   90.00
_cell.angle_gamma   90.00
#
_symmetry.space_group_name_H-M   'P 1'
#
loop_
_entity.id
_entity.type
_entity.pdbx_description
1 polymer ?
#
loop_
_entity_poly.entity_id
_entity_poly.type
_entity_poly.pdbx_seq_one_letter_code
_entity_poly.pdbx_strand_id
1 'polypeptide(L)'
;MELNALTAISPVDGRYFEKTKALSSIFSEFGLIKYRVLIEVKWLQVMADNDGIPEVPPFSVEASQFLADIATNFSLEDAQAVKDIERTTNHDVKAVEYFLKDKIKDNAELNAVSEFFHFA
;
A
#
# COMPACT_ATOMS: atom_id res chain seq x y z
N MET A 1 -20.18 6.44 -20.56
CA MET A 1 -19.04 6.84 -21.40
C MET A 1 -17.79 6.45 -20.66
N GLU A 2 -16.85 5.78 -21.31
CA GLU A 2 -15.56 5.42 -20.69
C GLU A 2 -14.65 6.65 -20.58
N LEU A 3 -13.78 6.66 -19.56
CA LEU A 3 -12.77 7.70 -19.39
C LEU A 3 -11.66 7.55 -20.44
N ASN A 4 -11.40 8.60 -21.19
CA ASN A 4 -10.28 8.75 -22.11
C ASN A 4 -9.94 10.24 -22.28
N ALA A 5 -8.93 10.56 -23.09
CA ALA A 5 -8.46 11.94 -23.24
C ALA A 5 -9.49 12.94 -23.77
N LEU A 6 -10.53 12.48 -24.50
CA LEU A 6 -11.61 13.32 -25.02
C LEU A 6 -12.80 13.44 -24.06
N THR A 7 -12.98 12.47 -23.16
CA THR A 7 -14.10 12.42 -22.21
C THR A 7 -13.71 12.87 -20.80
N ALA A 8 -12.42 13.02 -20.52
CA ALA A 8 -11.90 13.56 -19.27
C ALA A 8 -12.46 14.97 -19.00
N ILE A 9 -13.01 15.17 -17.80
CA ILE A 9 -13.56 16.46 -17.36
C ILE A 9 -12.42 17.48 -17.16
N SER A 10 -11.35 17.05 -16.50
CA SER A 10 -10.15 17.86 -16.30
C SER A 10 -9.20 17.72 -17.49
N PRO A 11 -8.68 18.83 -18.05
CA PRO A 11 -7.69 18.76 -19.12
C PRO A 11 -6.33 18.22 -18.63
N VAL A 12 -6.07 18.19 -17.31
CA VAL A 12 -4.87 17.59 -16.71
C VAL A 12 -4.77 16.10 -17.06
N ASP A 13 -5.91 15.40 -17.06
CA ASP A 13 -6.00 13.96 -17.37
C ASP A 13 -6.45 13.70 -18.81
N GLY A 14 -6.66 14.76 -19.59
CA GLY A 14 -7.05 14.71 -21.00
C GLY A 14 -6.05 15.38 -21.92
N ARG A 15 -6.36 16.61 -22.37
CA ARG A 15 -5.56 17.39 -23.32
C ARG A 15 -4.07 17.48 -22.97
N TYR A 16 -3.75 17.57 -21.67
CA TYR A 16 -2.39 17.76 -21.18
C TYR A 16 -1.79 16.52 -20.52
N PHE A 17 -2.42 15.35 -20.64
CA PHE A 17 -1.98 14.14 -19.95
C PHE A 17 -0.52 13.78 -20.24
N GLU A 18 -0.05 13.89 -21.49
CA GLU A 18 1.36 13.62 -21.81
C GLU A 18 2.36 14.53 -21.07
N LYS A 19 1.94 15.72 -20.62
CA LYS A 19 2.75 16.65 -19.82
C LYS A 19 2.70 16.34 -18.32
N THR A 20 1.64 15.68 -17.86
CA THR A 20 1.35 15.42 -16.44
C THR A 20 1.46 13.94 -16.08
N LYS A 21 1.62 13.03 -17.04
CA LYS A 21 1.62 11.57 -16.80
C LYS A 21 2.61 11.10 -15.74
N ALA A 22 3.77 11.74 -15.62
CA ALA A 22 4.75 11.42 -14.59
C ALA A 22 4.24 11.68 -13.16
N LEU A 23 3.22 12.54 -13.01
CA LEU A 23 2.57 12.84 -11.73
C LEU A 23 1.56 11.75 -11.32
N SER A 24 1.11 10.91 -12.26
CA SER A 24 0.12 9.87 -11.99
C SER A 24 0.62 8.84 -10.97
N SER A 25 1.91 8.52 -10.95
CA SER A 25 2.48 7.59 -9.95
C SER A 25 2.60 8.19 -8.55
N ILE A 26 2.27 9.49 -8.38
CA ILE A 26 2.46 10.24 -7.14
C ILE A 26 1.12 10.75 -6.60
N PHE A 27 0.35 11.46 -7.42
CA PHE A 27 -0.83 12.21 -6.99
C PHE A 27 -2.17 11.59 -7.40
N SER A 28 -2.14 10.47 -8.12
CA SER A 28 -3.37 9.71 -8.38
C SER A 28 -3.77 8.87 -7.16
N GLU A 29 -4.95 8.28 -7.21
CA GLU A 29 -5.38 7.25 -6.26
C GLU A 29 -4.36 6.10 -6.15
N PHE A 30 -3.79 5.65 -7.27
CA PHE A 30 -2.72 4.65 -7.27
C PHE A 30 -1.50 5.13 -6.49
N GLY A 31 -1.08 6.38 -6.71
CA GLY A 31 0.04 6.99 -5.97
C GLY A 31 -0.24 7.06 -4.47
N LEU A 32 -1.44 7.52 -4.09
CA LEU A 32 -1.87 7.59 -2.70
C LEU A 32 -1.84 6.22 -2.02
N ILE A 33 -2.42 5.20 -2.63
CA ILE A 33 -2.43 3.83 -2.09
C ILE A 33 -1.01 3.27 -1.99
N LYS A 34 -0.19 3.44 -3.04
CA LYS A 34 1.21 3.00 -3.05
C LYS A 34 1.99 3.57 -1.85
N TYR A 35 1.86 4.88 -1.60
CA TYR A 35 2.57 5.51 -0.49
C TYR A 35 1.99 5.12 0.88
N ARG A 36 0.69 4.84 0.99
CA ARG A 36 0.11 4.28 2.23
C ARG A 36 0.68 2.89 2.54
N VAL A 37 0.73 2.00 1.55
CA VAL A 37 1.37 0.68 1.68
C VAL A 37 2.82 0.82 2.12
N LEU A 38 3.58 1.72 1.49
CA LEU A 38 4.97 1.99 1.88
C LEU A 38 5.09 2.42 3.35
N ILE A 39 4.22 3.33 3.80
CA ILE A 39 4.28 3.84 5.18
C ILE A 39 3.90 2.76 6.19
N GLU A 40 2.85 1.99 5.95
CA GLU A 40 2.44 0.89 6.83
C GLU A 40 3.52 -0.20 6.94
N VAL A 41 4.17 -0.54 5.82
CA VAL A 41 5.32 -1.45 5.81
C VAL A 41 6.46 -0.91 6.66
N LYS A 42 6.86 0.36 6.43
CA LYS A 42 7.93 0.99 7.20
C LYS A 42 7.59 1.14 8.67
N TRP A 43 6.32 1.37 8.99
CA TRP A 43 5.86 1.50 10.36
C TRP A 43 6.05 0.19 11.12
N LEU A 44 5.65 -0.94 10.53
CA LEU A 44 5.87 -2.25 11.11
C LEU A 44 7.37 -2.57 11.28
N GLN A 45 8.21 -2.23 10.29
CA GLN A 45 9.66 -2.41 10.40
C GLN A 45 10.28 -1.57 11.54
N VAL A 46 9.88 -0.30 11.66
CA VAL A 46 10.35 0.57 12.75
C VAL A 46 9.91 0.05 14.12
N MET A 47 8.71 -0.53 14.22
CA MET A 47 8.29 -1.19 15.47
C MET A 47 9.15 -2.41 15.81
N ALA A 48 9.47 -3.25 14.82
CA ALA A 48 10.35 -4.40 15.00
C ALA A 48 11.79 -4.02 15.41
N ASP A 49 12.28 -2.88 14.93
CA ASP A 49 13.61 -2.35 15.26
C ASP A 49 13.64 -1.61 16.61
N ASN A 50 12.52 -1.53 17.33
CA ASN A 50 12.42 -0.82 18.60
C ASN A 50 12.43 -1.79 19.79
N ASP A 51 13.55 -1.84 20.51
CA ASP A 51 13.72 -2.64 21.75
C ASP A 51 12.65 -2.36 22.83
N GLY A 52 11.94 -1.23 22.75
CA GLY A 52 10.83 -0.87 23.64
C GLY A 52 9.47 -1.51 23.30
N ILE A 53 9.35 -2.26 22.20
CA ILE A 53 8.11 -2.92 21.74
C ILE A 53 8.37 -4.43 21.62
N PRO A 54 8.44 -5.18 22.74
CA PRO A 54 8.78 -6.60 22.72
C PRO A 54 7.74 -7.48 22.03
N GLU A 55 6.51 -7.00 21.82
CA GLU A 55 5.45 -7.69 21.09
C GLU A 55 5.72 -7.78 19.57
N VAL A 56 6.61 -6.92 19.04
CA VAL A 56 7.07 -6.96 17.64
C VAL A 56 8.58 -7.18 17.66
N PRO A 57 9.06 -8.44 17.64
CA PRO A 57 10.50 -8.71 17.69
C PRO A 57 11.22 -8.30 16.40
N PRO A 58 12.54 -8.10 16.42
CA PRO A 58 13.33 -7.82 15.23
C PRO A 58 13.13 -8.88 14.14
N PHE A 59 12.93 -8.42 12.91
CA PHE A 59 12.69 -9.31 11.79
C PHE A 59 13.97 -9.95 11.24
N SER A 60 13.81 -11.14 10.68
CA SER A 60 14.81 -11.77 9.83
C SER A 60 15.12 -10.91 8.60
N VAL A 61 16.27 -11.16 7.98
CA VAL A 61 16.65 -10.46 6.74
C VAL A 61 15.63 -10.78 5.63
N GLU A 62 15.16 -12.03 5.60
CA GLU A 62 14.17 -12.51 4.63
C GLU A 62 12.81 -11.86 4.83
N ALA A 63 12.31 -11.76 6.07
CA ALA A 63 11.05 -11.08 6.37
C ALA A 63 11.13 -9.57 6.08
N SER A 64 12.25 -8.94 6.44
CA SER A 64 12.50 -7.53 6.14
C SER A 64 12.53 -7.24 4.64
N GLN A 65 13.19 -8.12 3.86
CA GLN A 65 13.23 -8.00 2.40
C GLN A 65 11.85 -8.24 1.78
N PHE A 66 11.10 -9.24 2.26
CA PHE A 66 9.74 -9.51 1.78
C PHE A 66 8.82 -8.30 1.96
N LEU A 67 8.85 -7.66 3.13
CA LEU A 67 8.13 -6.41 3.38
C LEU A 67 8.56 -5.29 2.43
N ALA A 68 9.88 -5.09 2.25
CA ALA A 68 10.40 -4.08 1.33
C ALA A 68 9.97 -4.31 -0.13
N ASP A 69 9.88 -5.57 -0.54
CA ASP A 69 9.45 -5.97 -1.88
C ASP A 69 7.97 -5.68 -2.13
N ILE A 70 7.10 -5.82 -1.12
CA ILE A 70 5.67 -5.43 -1.22
C ILE A 70 5.57 -3.95 -1.61
N ALA A 71 6.33 -3.07 -0.95
CA ALA A 71 6.26 -1.64 -1.21
C ALA A 71 6.97 -1.24 -2.52
N THR A 72 8.09 -1.89 -2.84
CA THR A 72 8.91 -1.56 -4.02
C THR A 72 8.26 -2.03 -5.33
N ASN A 73 7.63 -3.21 -5.30
CA ASN A 73 7.00 -3.84 -6.47
C ASN A 73 5.49 -3.61 -6.56
N PHE A 74 4.94 -2.68 -5.75
CA PHE A 74 3.52 -2.37 -5.72
C PHE A 74 2.97 -2.03 -7.12
N SER A 75 1.94 -2.76 -7.55
CA SER A 75 1.42 -2.72 -8.93
C SER A 75 0.00 -2.16 -9.04
N LEU A 76 -0.50 -1.99 -10.28
CA LEU A 76 -1.90 -1.59 -10.51
C LEU A 76 -2.88 -2.66 -10.02
N GLU A 77 -2.52 -3.93 -10.15
CA GLU A 77 -3.30 -5.05 -9.64
C GLU A 77 -3.41 -5.00 -8.12
N ASP A 78 -2.34 -4.63 -7.42
CA ASP A 78 -2.36 -4.43 -5.97
C ASP A 78 -3.26 -3.26 -5.57
N ALA A 79 -3.18 -2.13 -6.28
CA ALA A 79 -4.07 -1.00 -6.05
C ALA A 79 -5.54 -1.38 -6.28
N GLN A 80 -5.83 -2.19 -7.29
CA GLN A 80 -7.18 -2.69 -7.53
C GLN A 80 -7.64 -3.62 -6.39
N ALA A 81 -6.78 -4.51 -5.89
CA ALA A 81 -7.10 -5.35 -4.74
C ALA A 81 -7.45 -4.53 -3.50
N VAL A 82 -6.73 -3.44 -3.24
CA VAL A 82 -7.07 -2.49 -2.17
C VAL A 82 -8.45 -1.87 -2.40
N LYS A 83 -8.77 -1.41 -3.63
CA LYS A 83 -10.09 -0.86 -3.93
C LYS A 83 -11.19 -1.90 -3.79
N ASP A 84 -10.94 -3.17 -4.12
CA ASP A 84 -11.92 -4.24 -3.97
C ASP A 84 -12.25 -4.52 -2.49
N ILE A 85 -11.23 -4.48 -1.63
CA ILE A 85 -11.41 -4.56 -0.17
C ILE A 85 -12.18 -3.34 0.35
N GLU A 86 -11.83 -2.13 -0.13
CA GLU A 86 -12.47 -0.88 0.27
C GLU A 86 -13.98 -0.86 0.01
N ARG A 87 -14.46 -1.55 -1.03
CA ARG A 87 -15.90 -1.71 -1.29
C ARG A 87 -16.65 -2.36 -0.13
N THR A 88 -15.95 -3.17 0.67
CA THR A 88 -16.52 -3.85 1.84
C THR A 88 -16.29 -3.04 3.12
N THR A 89 -15.09 -2.47 3.31
CA THR A 89 -14.76 -1.71 4.53
C THR A 89 -15.35 -0.30 4.54
N ASN A 90 -15.63 0.26 3.35
CA ASN A 90 -15.95 1.67 3.13
C ASN A 90 -14.93 2.64 3.77
N HIS A 91 -13.66 2.19 3.85
CA HIS A 91 -12.56 2.94 4.43
C HIS A 91 -11.23 2.54 3.77
N ASP A 92 -10.57 3.52 3.16
CA ASP A 92 -9.35 3.36 2.36
C ASP A 92 -8.13 2.87 3.16
N VAL A 93 -7.83 3.49 4.31
CA VAL A 93 -6.73 3.07 5.20
C VAL A 93 -6.95 1.66 5.74
N LYS A 94 -8.19 1.34 6.15
CA LYS A 94 -8.52 -0.02 6.61
C LYS A 94 -8.35 -1.06 5.49
N ALA A 95 -8.64 -0.68 4.24
CA ALA A 95 -8.43 -1.57 3.10
C ALA A 95 -6.95 -1.87 2.85
N VAL A 96 -6.07 -0.89 3.06
CA VAL A 96 -4.60 -1.09 3.02
C VAL A 96 -4.14 -2.06 4.10
N GLU A 97 -4.66 -1.94 5.34
CA GLU A 97 -4.34 -2.88 6.43
C GLU A 97 -4.71 -4.32 6.05
N TYR A 98 -5.94 -4.54 5.58
CA TYR A 98 -6.39 -5.87 5.15
C TYR A 98 -5.58 -6.41 3.95
N PHE A 99 -5.23 -5.56 2.99
CA PHE A 99 -4.37 -5.92 1.88
C PHE A 99 -3.00 -6.42 2.37
N LEU A 100 -2.39 -5.69 3.30
CA LEU A 100 -1.09 -6.06 3.86
C LEU A 100 -1.18 -7.38 4.65
N LYS A 101 -2.22 -7.55 5.48
CA LYS A 101 -2.48 -8.80 6.20
C LYS A 101 -2.60 -9.99 5.24
N ASP A 102 -3.31 -9.83 4.12
CA ASP A 102 -3.42 -10.88 3.10
C ASP A 102 -2.08 -11.19 2.42
N LYS A 103 -1.26 -10.16 2.11
CA LYS A 103 0.07 -10.34 1.50
C LYS A 103 1.05 -11.12 2.37
N ILE A 104 0.95 -10.98 3.69
CA ILE A 104 1.90 -11.61 4.63
C ILE A 104 1.40 -12.91 5.26
N LYS A 105 0.15 -13.33 5.01
CA LYS A 105 -0.52 -14.43 5.74
C LYS A 105 0.24 -15.76 5.75
N ASP A 106 0.97 -16.04 4.66
CA ASP A 106 1.72 -17.29 4.48
C ASP A 106 3.16 -17.19 5.03
N ASN A 107 3.59 -15.99 5.48
CA ASN A 107 4.83 -15.79 6.20
C ASN A 107 4.55 -15.86 7.71
N ALA A 108 4.91 -16.96 8.35
CA ALA A 108 4.57 -17.21 9.76
C ALA A 108 5.13 -16.14 10.72
N GLU A 109 6.33 -15.62 10.45
CA GLU A 109 6.99 -14.59 11.27
C GLU A 109 6.21 -13.27 11.21
N LEU A 110 5.91 -12.79 10.00
CA LEU A 110 5.17 -11.54 9.81
C LEU A 110 3.71 -11.69 10.25
N ASN A 111 3.08 -12.83 9.94
CA ASN A 111 1.67 -13.06 10.27
C ASN A 111 1.43 -13.05 11.79
N ALA A 112 2.41 -13.46 12.60
CA ALA A 112 2.34 -13.41 14.06
C ALA A 112 2.18 -11.99 14.61
N VAL A 113 2.64 -10.97 13.88
CA VAL A 113 2.56 -9.54 14.25
C VAL A 113 1.62 -8.75 13.33
N SER A 114 0.81 -9.43 12.52
CA SER A 114 -0.05 -8.80 11.51
C SER A 114 -1.05 -7.78 12.09
N GLU A 115 -1.46 -7.94 13.34
CA GLU A 115 -2.34 -7.02 14.06
C GLU A 115 -1.65 -5.71 14.48
N PHE A 116 -0.34 -5.59 14.28
CA PHE A 116 0.40 -4.34 14.50
C PHE A 116 0.46 -3.44 13.25
N PHE A 117 -0.06 -3.87 12.10
CA PHE A 117 -0.33 -2.90 11.03
C PHE A 117 -1.30 -1.83 11.55
N HIS A 118 -1.02 -0.57 11.23
CA HIS A 118 -1.79 0.58 11.70
C HIS A 118 -1.87 0.75 13.23
N PHE A 119 -0.92 0.18 14.00
CA PHE A 119 -0.92 0.31 15.46
C PHE A 119 -0.80 1.78 15.93
N ALA A 120 -1.68 2.14 16.89
CA ALA A 120 -1.88 3.43 17.57
C ALA A 120 -2.82 4.43 16.87
#